data_AF-S8ECJ6-F1
#
_entry.id   AF-S8ECJ6-F1
#
_cell.length_a   1.000
_cell.length_b   1.000
_cell.length_c   1.000
_cell.angle_alpha   90.00
_cell.angle_beta   90.00
_cell.angle_gamma   90.00
#
_symmetry.space_group_name_H-M   'P 1'
#
loop_
_entity.id
_entity.type
_entity.pdbx_description
1 polymer ?
#
loop_
_entity_poly.entity_id
_entity_poly.type
_entity_poly.pdbx_seq_one_letter_code
_entity_poly.pdbx_strand_id
1 'polypeptide(L)' 'LVYKLALPDTYPMNPEWEVEDIIAWRRSRSRNGRLEFLIRWKGFGPTEDSWLSEFDLRNAQDLLREF' A
#
# COMPACT_ATOMS: atom_id res chain seq x y z
N LEU A 1 5.51 22.68 21.90
CA LEU A 1 6.71 21.85 21.61
C LEU A 1 6.64 21.41 20.15
N VAL A 2 7.74 21.51 19.40
CA VAL A 2 7.83 20.98 18.03
C VAL A 2 8.89 19.88 18.05
N TYR A 3 8.48 18.64 17.82
CA TYR A 3 9.40 17.52 17.71
C TYR A 3 9.93 17.45 16.28
N LYS A 4 11.25 17.57 16.10
CA LYS A 4 11.92 17.25 14.83
C LYS A 4 12.51 15.85 14.95
N LEU A 5 11.89 14.90 14.25
CA LEU A 5 12.43 13.55 14.10
C LEU A 5 13.53 13.60 13.03
N ALA A 6 14.78 13.29 13.40
CA ALA A 6 15.86 13.08 12.44
C ALA A 6 15.94 11.58 12.17
N LEU A 7 15.41 11.15 11.02
CA LEU A 7 15.55 9.76 10.59
C LEU A 7 17.02 9.52 10.19
N PRO A 8 17.66 8.41 10.64
CA PRO A 8 19.00 8.05 10.19
C PRO A 8 19.00 7.76 8.68
N ASP A 9 20.14 7.95 8.03
CA ASP A 9 20.33 7.73 6.57
C ASP A 9 20.02 6.28 6.14
N THR A 10 20.06 5.35 7.10
CA THR A 10 19.71 3.95 6.93
C THR A 10 18.20 3.70 6.85
N TYR A 11 17.35 4.69 7.11
CA TYR A 11 15.91 4.53 7.03
C TYR A 11 15.47 4.50 5.56
N PRO A 12 14.75 3.47 5.11
CA PRO A 12 14.29 3.44 3.73
C PRO A 12 13.38 4.64 3.48
N MET A 13 13.74 5.45 2.48
CA MET A 13 12.94 6.62 2.06
C MET A 13 11.50 6.24 1.68
N ASN A 14 11.27 4.96 1.37
CA ASN A 14 9.96 4.37 1.12
C ASN A 14 9.81 3.13 2.02
N PRO A 15 9.09 3.21 3.14
CA PRO A 15 8.88 2.03 4.00
C PRO A 15 8.05 1.00 3.24
N GLU A 16 8.63 -0.17 3.02
CA GLU A 16 7.95 -1.34 2.47
C GLU A 16 7.27 -2.09 3.61
N TRP A 17 5.99 -2.42 3.45
CA TRP A 17 5.18 -3.07 4.46
C TRP A 17 4.66 -4.41 3.93
N GLU A 18 4.62 -5.42 4.79
CA GLU A 18 4.12 -6.73 4.41
C GLU A 18 2.59 -6.72 4.32
N VAL A 19 2.10 -7.13 3.16
CA VAL A 19 0.68 -7.19 2.81
C VAL A 19 0.20 -8.63 2.92
N GLU A 20 -1.01 -8.83 3.41
CA GLU A 20 -1.61 -10.15 3.59
C GLU A 20 -2.31 -10.59 2.32
N ASP A 21 -3.23 -9.78 1.81
CA ASP A 21 -4.08 -10.14 0.69
C ASP A 21 -4.67 -8.91 -0.02
N ILE A 22 -5.14 -9.11 -1.25
CA ILE A 22 -5.84 -8.09 -2.03
C ILE A 22 -7.34 -8.33 -1.89
N ILE A 23 -8.02 -7.49 -1.13
CA ILE A 23 -9.44 -7.70 -0.81
C ILE A 23 -10.34 -7.31 -1.97
N ALA A 24 -9.98 -6.26 -2.70
CA ALA A 24 -10.80 -5.73 -3.78
C ALA A 24 -9.95 -4.91 -4.75
N TRP A 25 -10.52 -4.64 -5.92
CA TRP A 25 -10.00 -3.64 -6.83
C TRP A 25 -11.14 -2.75 -7.33
N ARG A 26 -10.82 -1.49 -7.61
CA ARG A 26 -11.75 -0.52 -8.17
C ARG A 26 -11.04 0.35 -9.20
N ARG A 27 -11.81 0.88 -10.14
CA ARG A 27 -11.32 1.94 -11.04
C ARG A 27 -11.58 3.29 -10.40
N SER A 28 -10.51 4.03 -10.13
CA SER A 28 -10.59 5.38 -9.61
C SER A 28 -11.20 6.31 -10.66
N ARG A 29 -12.41 6.81 -10.39
CA ARG A 29 -13.04 7.84 -11.24
C ARG A 29 -12.28 9.16 -11.20
N SER A 30 -11.56 9.43 -10.11
CA SER A 30 -10.82 10.69 -9.92
C SER A 30 -9.42 10.68 -10.53
N ARG A 31 -8.77 9.51 -10.67
CA ARG A 31 -7.42 9.39 -11.26
C ARG A 31 -7.45 8.87 -12.70
N ASN A 32 -8.33 9.42 -13.53
CA ASN A 32 -8.37 9.11 -14.96
C ASN A 32 -8.64 7.61 -15.28
N GLY A 33 -9.38 6.92 -14.42
CA GLY A 33 -9.71 5.49 -14.59
C GLY A 33 -8.62 4.51 -14.16
N ARG A 34 -7.56 4.97 -13.49
CA ARG A 34 -6.51 4.09 -12.95
C ARG A 34 -7.08 3.06 -11.97
N LEU A 35 -6.49 1.86 -11.99
CA LEU A 35 -6.82 0.80 -11.06
C LEU A 35 -6.24 1.11 -9.67
N GLU A 36 -7.08 0.94 -8.66
CA GLU A 36 -6.73 0.97 -7.26
C GLU A 36 -7.12 -0.38 -6.66
N PHE A 37 -6.26 -0.93 -5.81
CA PHE A 37 -6.47 -2.20 -5.13
C PHE A 37 -6.53 -1.94 -3.64
N LEU A 38 -7.50 -2.57 -2.98
CA LEU A 38 -7.65 -2.52 -1.54
C LEU A 38 -6.79 -3.60 -0.93
N ILE A 39 -5.79 -3.17 -0.16
CA ILE A 39 -4.78 -4.06 0.38
C ILE A 39 -5.04 -4.26 1.86
N ARG A 40 -5.12 -5.54 2.27
CA ARG A 40 -5.14 -5.95 3.67
C ARG A 40 -3.71 -6.04 4.17
N TRP A 41 -3.39 -5.27 5.19
CA TRP A 41 -2.09 -5.37 5.86
C TRP A 41 -2.07 -6.57 6.80
N LYS A 42 -0.96 -7.28 6.83
CA LYS A 42 -0.82 -8.47 7.67
C LYS A 42 -0.85 -8.11 9.15
N GLY A 43 -1.74 -8.78 9.89
CA GLY A 43 -1.93 -8.54 11.31
C GLY A 43 -2.72 -7.28 11.67
N PHE A 44 -3.21 -6.54 10.67
CA PHE A 44 -4.09 -5.40 10.89
C PHE A 44 -5.50 -5.69 10.37
N GLY A 45 -6.49 -5.06 11.00
CA GLY A 45 -7.89 -5.28 10.69
C GLY A 45 -8.35 -4.61 9.38
N PRO A 46 -9.59 -4.87 8.94
CA PRO A 46 -10.18 -4.24 7.76
C PRO A 46 -10.26 -2.70 7.82
N THR A 47 -10.09 -2.14 9.01
CA THR A 47 -10.08 -0.69 9.24
C THR A 47 -8.80 -0.01 8.75
N GLU A 48 -7.70 -0.77 8.62
CA GLU A 48 -6.42 -0.23 8.14
C GLU A 48 -6.19 -0.51 6.66
N ASP A 49 -7.16 -1.17 6.01
CA ASP A 49 -7.15 -1.43 4.58
C ASP A 49 -6.93 -0.15 3.79
N SER A 50 -5.95 -0.19 2.90
CA SER A 50 -5.54 0.99 2.14
C SER A 50 -5.66 0.74 0.65
N TRP A 51 -6.21 1.74 -0.06
CA TRP A 51 -6.31 1.72 -1.51
C TRP A 51 -4.97 2.15 -2.12
N LEU A 52 -4.24 1.19 -2.69
CA LEU A 52 -2.95 1.40 -3.35
C LEU A 52 -3.09 1.27 -4.86
N SER A 53 -2.23 1.98 -5.60
CA SER A 53 -2.19 1.89 -7.05
C SER A 53 -1.28 0.76 -7.50
N GLU A 54 -1.43 0.31 -8.75
CA GLU A 54 -0.53 -0.68 -9.38
C GLU A 54 0.95 -0.35 -9.19
N PHE A 55 1.28 0.96 -9.15
CA PHE A 55 2.64 1.43 -8.97
C PHE A 55 3.19 1.26 -7.55
N ASP A 56 2.32 1.39 -6.54
CA ASP A 56 2.63 1.13 -5.14
C ASP A 56 2.73 -0.37 -4.88
N LEU A 57 1.92 -1.17 -5.60
CA LEU A 57 1.89 -2.63 -5.53
C LEU A 57 2.98 -3.32 -6.35
N ARG A 58 3.91 -2.58 -6.97
CA ARG A 58 5.02 -3.14 -7.74
C ARG A 58 5.83 -4.19 -6.96
N ASN A 59 5.90 -4.03 -5.63
CA ASN A 59 6.61 -4.94 -4.73
C ASN A 59 5.79 -6.15 -4.30
N ALA A 60 4.47 -6.09 -4.45
CA ALA A 60 3.52 -7.14 -4.12
C ALA A 60 2.92 -7.76 -5.40
N GLN A 61 3.72 -7.79 -6.47
CA GLN A 61 3.33 -8.34 -7.77
C GLN A 61 3.00 -9.84 -7.70
N ASP A 62 3.55 -10.53 -6.70
CA ASP A 62 3.25 -11.93 -6.42
C ASP A 62 1.78 -12.13 -6.00
N LEU A 63 1.27 -11.24 -5.12
CA LEU A 63 -0.14 -11.24 -4.71
C LEU A 63 -1.09 -10.85 -5.85
N LEU A 64 -0.66 -9.93 -6.73
CA LEU A 64 -1.42 -9.59 -7.94
C LEU A 64 -1.50 -10.74 -8.94
N ARG A 65 -0.60 -11.74 -8.87
CA ARG A 65 -0.56 -12.87 -9.78
C ARG A 65 -1.48 -14.01 -9.34
N GLU A 66 -1.75 -14.09 -8.04
CA GLU A 66 -2.66 -15.07 -7.45
C GLU A 66 -4.14 -14.62 -7.51
N PHE A 67 -4.38 -13.34 -7.80
CA PHE A 67 -5.71 -12.71 -7.95
C PHE A 67 -6.11 -12.50 -9.42
#